data_AF-A0A653C8W8-F1
#
_entry.id   AF-A0A653C8W8-F1
#
_cell.length_a   1.000
_cell.length_b   1.000
_cell.length_c   1.000
_cell.angle_alpha   90.00
_cell.angle_beta   90.00
_cell.angle_gamma   90.00
#
_symmetry.space_group_name_H-M   'P 1'
#
loop_
_entity.id
_entity.type
_entity.pdbx_description
1 polymer ?
#
loop_
_entity_poly.entity_id
_entity_poly.type
_entity_poly.pdbx_seq_one_letter_code
_entity_poly.pdbx_strand_id
1 'polypeptide(L)'
;MGSLKMIWDCLFTPRLVKIYGNGPVEHLYVPNTAEKWGDQTLNSLYVIWKIGVYTSPFLVGMLYQRGYFEPDGLITLTKFFTSFGVLLVVSFYVRGMGRADNPTYTRFLSTLQTAQKELTPAIKQQLNMYDFEFKAWPVEYKSTVEHSDSRPKPVSVPKQHTFPECFLMIPYRIIAYFAIHTFGIRLIYPGTIGILQMVLEQSLLQGRSRLVELYHGERFKIETADKNEIDAMYINRRGNTTNGNTLVVCCEGNAGFYEIGIVITPIEAGFSVLGWNHPGFGGSTIYTNIDRYSDIFINNDDNLNHQTKMLQAKKNRQVKKLPQIVSH
;
A
#
# COMPACT_ATOMS: atom_id res chain seq x y z
N MET A 1 -29.35 10.40 18.19
CA MET A 1 -29.37 9.14 17.41
C MET A 1 -29.48 8.00 18.39
N GLY A 2 -30.32 6.98 18.15
CA GLY A 2 -30.52 5.89 19.12
C GLY A 2 -29.21 5.17 19.45
N SER A 3 -29.02 4.78 20.71
CA SER A 3 -27.80 4.10 21.21
C SER A 3 -27.41 2.88 20.38
N LEU A 4 -28.40 2.07 19.97
CA LEU A 4 -28.21 0.92 19.08
C LEU A 4 -27.68 1.28 17.70
N LYS A 5 -28.13 2.40 17.12
CA LYS A 5 -27.65 2.86 15.81
C LYS A 5 -26.18 3.30 15.90
N MET A 6 -25.82 4.01 16.98
CA MET A 6 -24.42 4.41 17.23
C MET A 6 -23.50 3.21 17.38
N ILE A 7 -23.92 2.18 18.12
CA ILE A 7 -23.13 0.95 18.26
C ILE A 7 -22.94 0.28 16.89
N TRP A 8 -24.02 0.16 16.10
CA TRP A 8 -23.96 -0.42 14.76
C TRP A 8 -23.02 0.34 13.84
N ASP A 9 -23.12 1.67 13.84
CA ASP A 9 -22.25 2.55 13.06
C ASP A 9 -20.78 2.39 13.51
N CYS A 10 -20.52 2.19 14.80
CA CYS A 10 -19.19 1.94 15.36
C CYS A 10 -18.61 0.53 15.07
N LEU A 11 -19.39 -0.44 14.57
CA LEU A 11 -18.90 -1.81 14.35
C LEU A 11 -17.83 -1.90 13.24
N PHE A 12 -18.05 -1.19 12.14
CA PHE A 12 -17.24 -1.29 10.91
C PHE A 12 -16.38 -0.05 10.63
N THR A 13 -16.15 0.77 11.65
CA THR A 13 -15.44 2.04 11.53
C THR A 13 -13.93 1.90 11.60
N PRO A 14 -13.19 2.83 10.99
CA PRO A 14 -11.72 2.81 11.01
C PRO A 14 -11.18 2.97 12.43
N ARG A 15 -9.98 2.43 12.67
CA ARG A 15 -9.23 2.73 13.87
C ARG A 15 -8.75 4.19 13.87
N LEU A 16 -8.98 4.87 14.99
CA LEU A 16 -8.37 6.17 15.29
C LEU A 16 -7.00 5.91 15.93
N VAL A 17 -5.98 6.59 15.44
CA VAL A 17 -4.58 6.37 15.86
C VAL A 17 -4.11 7.52 16.73
N LYS A 18 -4.21 8.75 16.22
CA LYS A 18 -3.69 9.94 16.89
C LYS A 18 -4.66 11.12 16.72
N ILE A 19 -4.61 12.05 17.68
CA ILE A 19 -5.34 13.30 17.62
C ILE A 19 -4.32 14.43 17.67
N TYR A 20 -4.28 15.24 16.62
CA TYR A 20 -3.47 16.44 16.50
C TYR A 20 -4.15 17.60 17.23
N GLY A 21 -3.36 18.44 17.92
CA GLY A 21 -3.88 19.58 18.67
C GLY A 21 -2.81 20.61 19.02
N ASN A 22 -3.23 21.79 19.48
CA ASN A 22 -2.36 22.93 19.81
C ASN A 22 -1.62 22.78 21.16
N GLY A 23 -1.40 21.56 21.63
CA GLY A 23 -0.70 21.27 22.88
C GLY A 23 0.72 20.78 22.61
N PRO A 24 1.67 20.98 23.55
CA PRO A 24 3.06 20.50 23.39
C PRO A 24 3.21 18.98 23.51
N VAL A 25 2.13 18.23 23.78
CA VAL A 25 2.17 16.80 24.04
C VAL A 25 1.41 16.05 22.96
N GLU A 26 2.05 15.06 22.36
CA GLU A 26 1.42 14.14 21.40
C GLU A 26 0.29 13.35 22.09
N HIS A 27 -0.95 13.55 21.63
CA HIS A 27 -2.11 12.83 22.15
C HIS A 27 -2.45 11.61 21.28
N LEU A 28 -1.87 10.46 21.62
CA LEU A 28 -2.29 9.17 21.05
C LEU A 28 -3.70 8.81 21.53
N TYR A 29 -4.49 8.20 20.64
CA TYR A 29 -5.82 7.73 21.02
C TYR A 29 -5.71 6.58 22.04
N VAL A 30 -6.40 6.74 23.18
CA VAL A 30 -6.45 5.73 24.23
C VAL A 30 -7.77 4.96 24.11
N PRO A 31 -7.74 3.67 23.68
CA PRO A 31 -8.93 2.86 23.60
C PRO A 31 -9.40 2.42 24.99
N ASN A 32 -10.71 2.24 25.13
CA ASN A 32 -11.30 1.66 26.34
C ASN A 32 -10.92 0.18 26.49
N THR A 33 -11.02 -0.38 27.71
CA THR A 33 -10.69 -1.81 27.96
C THR A 33 -11.50 -2.76 27.08
N ALA A 34 -12.79 -2.46 26.84
CA ALA A 34 -13.64 -3.23 25.94
C ALA A 34 -13.17 -3.16 24.48
N GLU A 35 -12.83 -1.97 23.98
CA GLU A 35 -12.28 -1.77 22.64
C GLU A 35 -10.94 -2.51 22.49
N LYS A 36 -10.05 -2.38 23.47
CA LYS A 36 -8.74 -3.03 23.48
C LYS A 36 -8.86 -4.55 23.42
N TRP A 37 -9.77 -5.14 24.20
CA TRP A 37 -10.01 -6.59 24.18
C TRP A 37 -10.58 -7.04 22.83
N GLY A 38 -11.54 -6.29 22.28
CA GLY A 38 -12.12 -6.56 20.96
C GLY A 38 -11.08 -6.50 19.84
N ASP A 39 -10.26 -5.44 19.80
CA ASP A 39 -9.21 -5.27 18.80
C ASP A 39 -8.10 -6.32 18.93
N GLN A 40 -7.68 -6.65 20.16
CA GLN A 40 -6.69 -7.71 20.38
C GLN A 40 -7.19 -9.07 19.90
N THR A 41 -8.46 -9.38 20.17
CA THR A 41 -9.08 -10.64 19.74
C THR A 41 -9.21 -10.68 18.22
N LEU A 42 -9.74 -9.63 17.59
CA LEU A 42 -9.86 -9.54 16.12
C LEU A 42 -8.50 -9.62 15.41
N ASN A 43 -7.48 -8.93 15.93
CA ASN A 43 -6.13 -9.01 15.37
C ASN A 43 -5.53 -10.41 15.49
N SER A 44 -5.74 -11.08 16.63
CA SER A 44 -5.28 -12.46 16.83
C SER A 44 -5.94 -13.42 15.83
N LEU A 45 -7.26 -13.29 15.63
CA LEU A 45 -8.00 -14.10 14.66
C LEU A 45 -7.55 -13.82 13.22
N TYR A 46 -7.26 -12.56 12.90
CA TYR A 46 -6.72 -12.18 11.60
C TYR A 46 -5.34 -12.81 11.33
N VAL A 47 -4.45 -12.78 12.33
CA VAL A 47 -3.13 -13.42 12.23
C VAL A 47 -3.28 -14.94 12.09
N ILE A 48 -4.15 -15.57 12.89
CA ILE A 48 -4.46 -17.02 12.78
C ILE A 48 -4.98 -17.34 11.38
N TRP A 49 -5.90 -16.53 10.84
CA TRP A 49 -6.43 -16.71 9.49
C TRP A 49 -5.33 -16.61 8.44
N LYS A 50 -4.47 -15.59 8.51
CA LYS A 50 -3.35 -15.42 7.59
C LYS A 50 -2.39 -16.60 7.64
N ILE A 51 -1.94 -17.00 8.84
CA ILE A 51 -1.07 -18.17 9.03
C ILE A 51 -1.76 -19.43 8.51
N GLY A 52 -3.06 -19.60 8.80
CA GLY A 52 -3.87 -20.73 8.34
C GLY A 52 -3.95 -20.82 6.81
N VAL A 53 -4.13 -19.69 6.11
CA VAL A 53 -4.12 -19.65 4.65
C VAL A 53 -2.74 -20.02 4.09
N TYR A 54 -1.65 -19.49 4.65
CA TYR A 54 -0.29 -19.82 4.21
C TYR A 54 0.10 -21.29 4.50
N THR A 55 -0.40 -21.85 5.59
CA THR A 55 -0.18 -23.26 5.99
C THR A 55 -1.25 -24.22 5.45
N SER A 56 -2.21 -23.71 4.66
CA SER A 56 -3.37 -24.46 4.21
C SER A 56 -3.06 -25.74 3.43
N PRO A 57 -2.04 -25.83 2.54
CA PRO A 57 -1.77 -27.08 1.84
C PRO A 57 -1.32 -28.20 2.78
N PHE A 58 -0.57 -27.85 3.82
CA PHE A 58 -0.13 -28.78 4.86
C PHE A 58 -1.29 -29.16 5.79
N LEU A 59 -2.10 -28.17 6.21
CA LEU A 59 -3.28 -28.40 7.04
C LEU A 59 -4.30 -29.31 6.35
N VAL A 60 -4.58 -29.09 5.06
CA VAL A 60 -5.49 -29.93 4.27
C VAL A 60 -4.97 -31.37 4.18
N GLY A 61 -3.67 -31.56 3.95
CA GLY A 61 -3.05 -32.89 3.96
C GLY A 61 -3.20 -33.59 5.31
N MET A 62 -2.96 -32.89 6.42
CA MET A 62 -3.15 -33.45 7.77
C MET A 62 -4.62 -33.76 8.08
N LEU A 63 -5.54 -32.88 7.69
CA LEU A 63 -6.98 -33.07 7.90
C LEU A 63 -7.49 -34.29 7.10
N TYR A 64 -6.97 -34.48 5.89
CA TYR A 64 -7.26 -35.65 5.06
C TYR A 64 -6.75 -36.95 5.68
N GLN A 65 -5.50 -36.99 6.12
CA GLN A 65 -4.91 -38.18 6.77
C GLN A 65 -5.62 -38.58 8.07
N ARG A 66 -6.23 -37.62 8.77
CA ARG A 66 -6.96 -37.84 10.02
C ARG A 66 -8.46 -38.11 9.84
N GLY A 67 -8.96 -38.21 8.61
CA GLY A 67 -10.37 -38.53 8.36
C GLY A 67 -11.35 -37.42 8.74
N TYR A 68 -10.91 -36.16 8.84
CA TYR A 68 -11.83 -35.04 9.16
C TYR A 68 -12.85 -34.74 8.05
N PHE A 69 -12.72 -35.37 6.87
CA PHE A 69 -13.71 -35.34 5.79
C PHE A 69 -14.79 -36.42 5.90
N GLU A 70 -14.71 -37.31 6.90
CA GLU A 70 -15.80 -38.23 7.24
C GLU A 70 -16.95 -37.48 7.96
N PRO A 71 -18.19 -38.01 7.96
CA PRO A 71 -19.35 -37.33 8.53
C PRO A 71 -19.15 -36.84 9.98
N ASP A 72 -18.52 -37.65 10.83
CA ASP A 72 -18.24 -37.30 12.23
C ASP A 72 -17.14 -36.22 12.36
N GLY A 73 -16.15 -36.26 11.47
CA GLY A 73 -15.11 -35.25 11.34
C GLY A 73 -15.65 -33.90 10.88
N LEU A 74 -16.57 -33.91 9.91
CA LEU A 74 -17.24 -32.71 9.39
C LEU A 74 -18.09 -32.04 10.47
N ILE A 75 -18.82 -32.78 11.29
CA ILE A 75 -19.58 -32.22 12.42
C ILE A 75 -18.65 -31.48 13.38
N THR A 76 -17.48 -32.06 13.69
CA THR A 76 -16.49 -31.44 14.57
C THR A 76 -15.90 -30.16 13.94
N LEU A 77 -15.62 -30.20 12.64
CA LEU A 77 -15.12 -29.05 11.89
C LEU A 77 -16.16 -27.91 11.84
N THR A 78 -17.43 -28.23 11.60
CA THR A 78 -18.52 -27.24 11.65
C THR A 78 -18.62 -26.60 13.02
N LYS A 79 -18.58 -27.37 14.11
CA LYS A 79 -18.58 -26.81 15.48
C LYS A 79 -17.41 -25.85 15.72
N PHE A 80 -16.23 -26.18 15.21
CA PHE A 80 -15.05 -25.31 15.31
C PHE A 80 -15.25 -23.98 14.57
N PHE A 81 -15.69 -24.03 13.30
CA PHE A 81 -15.97 -22.82 12.52
C PHE A 81 -17.13 -21.99 13.10
N THR A 82 -18.19 -22.64 13.60
CA THR A 82 -19.29 -21.95 14.27
C THR A 82 -18.79 -21.25 15.54
N SER A 83 -17.97 -21.91 16.35
CA SER A 83 -17.36 -21.29 17.54
C SER A 83 -16.48 -20.09 17.17
N PHE A 84 -15.68 -20.21 16.10
CA PHE A 84 -14.85 -19.12 15.59
C PHE A 84 -15.70 -17.94 15.09
N GLY A 85 -16.80 -18.23 14.39
CA GLY A 85 -17.77 -17.25 13.92
C GLY A 85 -18.47 -16.51 15.06
N VAL A 86 -18.92 -17.23 16.09
CA VAL A 86 -19.53 -16.62 17.29
C VAL A 86 -18.54 -15.70 17.98
N LEU A 87 -17.30 -16.15 18.16
CA LEU A 87 -16.25 -15.35 18.79
C LEU A 87 -15.90 -14.08 17.99
N LEU A 88 -15.91 -14.16 16.65
CA LEU A 88 -15.78 -12.97 15.79
C LEU A 88 -16.92 -11.97 16.02
N VAL A 89 -18.17 -12.43 15.98
CA VAL A 89 -19.35 -11.56 16.16
C VAL A 89 -19.33 -10.88 17.54
N VAL A 90 -19.03 -11.64 18.60
CA VAL A 90 -18.91 -11.09 19.96
C VAL A 90 -17.78 -10.05 20.03
N SER A 91 -16.63 -10.32 19.41
CA SER A 91 -15.50 -9.39 19.41
C SER A 91 -15.83 -8.08 18.71
N PHE A 92 -16.51 -8.13 17.55
CA PHE A 92 -17.00 -6.93 16.87
C PHE A 92 -18.00 -6.15 17.72
N TYR A 93 -18.93 -6.84 18.38
CA TYR A 93 -19.95 -6.20 19.23
C TYR A 93 -19.32 -5.49 20.43
N VAL A 94 -18.43 -6.17 21.16
CA VAL A 94 -17.71 -5.58 22.31
C VAL A 94 -16.87 -4.38 21.87
N ARG A 95 -16.22 -4.46 20.70
CA ARG A 95 -15.50 -3.33 20.12
C ARG A 95 -16.41 -2.16 19.80
N GLY A 96 -17.56 -2.41 19.16
CA GLY A 96 -18.54 -1.38 18.80
C GLY A 96 -19.09 -0.66 20.03
N MET A 97 -19.40 -1.39 21.10
CA MET A 97 -19.80 -0.80 22.38
C MET A 97 -18.68 0.06 22.98
N GLY A 98 -17.46 -0.46 23.06
CA GLY A 98 -16.32 0.28 23.61
C GLY A 98 -16.04 1.61 22.90
N ARG A 99 -16.27 1.66 21.58
CA ARG A 99 -16.17 2.87 20.75
C ARG A 99 -17.35 3.82 20.92
N ALA A 100 -18.57 3.31 21.06
CA ALA A 100 -19.75 4.12 21.29
C ALA A 100 -19.72 4.81 22.67
N ASP A 101 -19.11 4.18 23.67
CA ASP A 101 -18.93 4.73 25.01
C ASP A 101 -17.84 5.81 25.07
N ASN A 102 -16.93 5.87 24.09
CA ASN A 102 -15.84 6.86 24.07
C ASN A 102 -16.30 8.18 23.42
N PRO A 103 -16.39 9.30 24.18
CA PRO A 103 -16.85 10.58 23.63
C PRO A 103 -15.89 11.17 22.59
N THR A 104 -14.60 10.86 22.69
CA THR A 104 -13.59 11.31 21.72
C THR A 104 -13.75 10.60 20.38
N TYR A 105 -13.98 9.28 20.42
CA TYR A 105 -14.18 8.48 19.22
C TYR A 105 -15.48 8.85 18.51
N THR A 106 -16.57 9.06 19.25
CA THR A 106 -17.86 9.45 18.67
C THR A 106 -17.82 10.82 17.99
N ARG A 107 -17.06 11.79 18.54
CA ARG A 107 -16.79 13.07 17.86
C ARG A 107 -16.05 12.87 16.55
N PHE A 108 -14.94 12.13 16.57
CA PHE A 108 -14.21 11.75 15.36
C PHE A 108 -15.13 11.11 14.32
N LEU A 109 -15.93 10.12 14.73
CA LEU A 109 -16.84 9.40 13.83
C LEU A 109 -17.86 10.34 13.21
N SER A 110 -18.42 11.27 13.98
CA SER A 110 -19.37 12.26 13.46
C SER A 110 -18.72 13.18 12.41
N THR A 111 -17.48 13.63 12.66
CA THR A 111 -16.69 14.44 11.70
C THR A 111 -16.40 13.64 10.43
N LEU A 112 -15.98 12.37 10.55
CA LEU A 112 -15.70 11.50 9.41
C LEU A 112 -16.94 11.23 8.55
N GLN A 113 -18.06 10.88 9.18
CA GLN A 113 -19.33 10.63 8.48
C GLN A 113 -19.83 11.89 7.76
N THR A 114 -19.57 13.07 8.32
CA THR A 114 -19.92 14.35 7.70
C THR A 114 -19.01 14.59 6.50
N ALA A 115 -17.69 14.40 6.66
CA ALA A 115 -16.71 14.56 5.57
C ALA A 115 -16.93 13.60 4.40
N GLN A 116 -17.40 12.38 4.66
CA GLN A 116 -17.73 11.40 3.61
C GLN A 116 -18.98 11.77 2.81
N LYS A 117 -19.91 12.54 3.39
CA LYS A 117 -21.10 13.04 2.69
C LYS A 117 -20.82 14.32 1.93
N GLU A 118 -20.14 15.26 2.58
CA GLU A 118 -19.83 16.57 2.04
C GLU A 118 -18.47 17.03 2.57
N LEU A 119 -17.52 17.23 1.65
CA LEU A 119 -16.19 17.69 1.99
C LEU A 119 -16.07 19.20 1.76
N THR A 120 -16.35 19.98 2.80
CA THR A 120 -16.06 21.42 2.81
C THR A 120 -14.67 21.69 3.41
N PRO A 121 -14.01 22.82 3.08
CA PRO A 121 -12.71 23.16 3.67
C PRO A 121 -12.71 23.21 5.21
N ALA A 122 -13.81 23.66 5.82
CA ALA A 122 -13.94 23.70 7.28
C ALA A 122 -14.02 22.30 7.90
N ILE A 123 -14.80 21.39 7.29
CA ILE A 123 -14.89 19.99 7.74
C ILE A 123 -13.54 19.30 7.55
N LYS A 124 -12.85 19.57 6.43
CA LYS A 124 -11.51 19.04 6.18
C LYS A 124 -10.51 19.46 7.25
N GLN A 125 -10.54 20.74 7.66
CA GLN A 125 -9.68 21.23 8.73
C GLN A 125 -9.94 20.49 10.06
N GLN A 126 -11.20 20.19 10.37
CA GLN A 126 -11.55 19.39 11.54
C GLN A 126 -11.12 17.92 11.39
N LEU A 127 -11.24 17.35 10.19
CA LEU A 127 -10.82 15.97 9.91
C LEU A 127 -9.30 15.81 10.02
N ASN A 128 -8.54 16.81 9.56
CA ASN A 128 -7.08 16.85 9.65
C ASN A 128 -6.56 16.87 11.10
N MET A 129 -7.42 17.13 12.09
CA MET A 129 -7.06 16.97 13.50
C MET A 129 -6.98 15.50 13.94
N TYR A 130 -7.44 14.56 13.13
CA TYR A 130 -7.46 13.13 13.46
C TYR A 130 -6.57 12.35 12.49
N ASP A 131 -5.67 11.51 13.01
CA ASP A 131 -4.98 10.48 12.23
C ASP A 131 -5.70 9.14 12.43
N PHE A 132 -6.15 8.56 11.33
CA PHE A 132 -6.92 7.31 11.31
C PHE A 132 -6.56 6.50 10.08
N GLU A 133 -7.09 5.28 10.01
CA GLU A 133 -6.83 4.38 8.87
C GLU A 133 -7.12 5.04 7.52
N PHE A 134 -6.10 5.06 6.66
CA PHE A 134 -6.16 5.72 5.36
C PHE A 134 -7.32 5.23 4.49
N LYS A 135 -7.70 3.95 4.59
CA LYS A 135 -8.84 3.37 3.85
C LYS A 135 -10.12 4.17 4.01
N ALA A 136 -10.39 4.72 5.20
CA ALA A 136 -11.63 5.47 5.44
C ALA A 136 -11.56 6.95 5.05
N TRP A 137 -10.36 7.44 4.71
CA TRP A 137 -10.15 8.83 4.31
C TRP A 137 -10.92 9.13 3.01
N PRO A 138 -11.66 10.25 2.93
CA PRO A 138 -12.45 10.58 1.75
C PRO A 138 -11.55 10.94 0.57
N VAL A 139 -11.92 10.55 -0.65
CA VAL A 139 -11.18 10.91 -1.86
C VAL A 139 -11.41 12.40 -2.16
N GLU A 140 -10.37 13.22 -2.14
CA GLU A 140 -10.51 14.65 -2.45
C GLU A 140 -10.29 14.98 -3.92
N TYR A 141 -9.47 14.18 -4.60
CA TYR A 141 -9.20 14.35 -6.01
C TYR A 141 -9.41 13.03 -6.73
N LYS A 142 -10.20 13.06 -7.78
CA LYS A 142 -10.43 11.94 -8.68
C LYS A 142 -9.95 12.30 -10.07
N SER A 143 -9.07 11.48 -10.62
CA SER A 143 -8.66 11.60 -12.02
C SER A 143 -9.88 11.45 -12.93
N THR A 144 -10.21 12.51 -13.67
CA THR A 144 -11.26 12.52 -14.70
C THR A 144 -10.77 12.00 -16.05
N VAL A 145 -9.48 11.72 -16.17
CA VAL A 145 -8.89 11.15 -17.38
C VAL A 145 -9.38 9.71 -17.50
N GLU A 146 -10.46 9.52 -18.26
CA GLU A 146 -10.72 8.24 -18.91
C GLU A 146 -9.48 7.89 -19.71
N HIS A 147 -8.97 6.67 -19.59
CA HIS A 147 -7.77 6.22 -20.27
C HIS A 147 -7.86 6.55 -21.77
N SER A 148 -7.31 7.69 -22.19
CA SER A 148 -6.90 7.83 -23.58
C SER A 148 -5.89 6.70 -23.81
N ASP A 149 -6.01 6.00 -24.92
CA ASP A 149 -5.16 4.86 -25.29
C ASP A 149 -3.67 5.21 -25.50
N SER A 150 -3.19 6.29 -24.90
CA SER A 150 -1.79 6.64 -24.67
C SER A 150 -1.12 5.74 -23.62
N ARG A 151 -1.56 4.49 -23.52
CA ARG A 151 -0.76 3.42 -22.91
C ARG A 151 0.53 3.33 -23.73
N PRO A 152 1.72 3.30 -23.11
CA PRO A 152 2.89 2.79 -23.81
C PRO A 152 2.50 1.40 -24.29
N LYS A 153 2.33 1.25 -25.61
CA LYS A 153 2.15 -0.08 -26.20
C LYS A 153 3.33 -0.90 -25.68
N PRO A 154 3.11 -2.11 -25.13
CA PRO A 154 4.23 -2.98 -24.81
C PRO A 154 5.11 -3.00 -26.05
N VAL A 155 6.39 -2.64 -25.88
CA VAL A 155 7.35 -2.63 -26.99
C VAL A 155 7.28 -4.02 -27.59
N SER A 156 6.72 -4.13 -28.80
CA SER A 156 6.55 -5.39 -29.48
C SER A 156 7.93 -5.86 -29.90
N VAL A 157 8.61 -6.58 -29.01
CA VAL A 157 9.84 -7.27 -29.35
C VAL A 157 9.47 -8.36 -30.37
N PRO A 158 10.12 -8.44 -31.55
CA PRO A 158 9.80 -9.46 -32.53
C PRO A 158 10.12 -10.84 -31.94
N LYS A 159 9.07 -11.64 -31.69
CA LYS A 159 9.19 -13.04 -31.29
C LYS A 159 9.74 -13.87 -32.46
N GLN A 160 11.06 -13.95 -32.58
CA GLN A 160 11.68 -15.02 -33.37
C GLN A 160 11.82 -16.25 -32.48
N HIS A 161 10.83 -17.14 -32.51
CA HIS A 161 10.97 -18.48 -31.97
C HIS A 161 10.86 -19.50 -33.10
N THR A 162 11.98 -20.18 -33.37
CA THR A 162 12.04 -21.41 -34.15
C THR A 162 11.27 -22.49 -33.36
N PHE A 163 10.28 -23.12 -34.00
CA PHE A 163 9.21 -23.90 -33.35
C PHE A 163 9.59 -25.16 -32.53
N PRO A 164 10.78 -25.81 -32.59
CA PRO A 164 10.99 -27.04 -31.82
C PRO A 164 11.60 -26.88 -30.41
N GLU A 165 12.11 -25.70 -30.01
CA GLU A 165 12.71 -25.50 -28.65
C GLU A 165 11.70 -25.04 -27.58
N CYS A 166 10.43 -24.85 -27.96
CA CYS A 166 9.43 -24.20 -27.14
C CYS A 166 8.97 -25.04 -25.93
N PHE A 167 8.81 -26.37 -26.08
CA PHE A 167 8.23 -27.24 -25.04
C PHE A 167 9.13 -27.47 -23.81
N LEU A 168 10.45 -27.59 -24.02
CA LEU A 168 11.43 -27.74 -22.93
C LEU A 168 11.59 -26.46 -22.08
N MET A 169 11.27 -25.30 -22.65
CA MET A 169 11.34 -24.01 -21.96
C MET A 169 10.05 -23.65 -21.21
N ILE A 170 8.94 -24.36 -21.42
CA ILE A 170 7.68 -24.13 -20.68
C ILE A 170 7.90 -24.23 -19.15
N PRO A 171 8.50 -25.30 -18.59
CA PRO A 171 8.70 -25.38 -17.13
C PRO A 171 9.61 -24.26 -16.59
N TYR A 172 10.66 -23.89 -17.33
CA TYR A 172 11.53 -22.77 -16.96
C TYR A 172 10.78 -21.43 -16.98
N ARG A 173 9.97 -21.17 -18.01
CA ARG A 173 9.13 -19.96 -18.10
C ARG A 173 8.11 -19.89 -16.98
N ILE A 174 7.53 -21.02 -16.59
CA ILE A 174 6.61 -21.09 -15.44
C ILE A 174 7.35 -20.76 -14.14
N ILE A 175 8.52 -21.38 -13.89
CA ILE A 175 9.31 -21.12 -12.69
C ILE A 175 9.79 -19.65 -12.66
N ALA A 176 10.28 -19.12 -13.79
CA ALA A 176 10.72 -17.74 -13.91
C ALA A 176 9.55 -16.76 -13.71
N TYR A 177 8.38 -17.04 -14.28
CA TYR A 177 7.15 -16.28 -14.05
C TYR A 177 6.82 -16.26 -12.56
N PHE A 178 6.75 -17.42 -11.91
CA PHE A 178 6.51 -17.48 -10.47
C PHE A 178 7.59 -16.71 -9.68
N ALA A 179 8.87 -16.88 -9.98
CA ALA A 179 9.96 -16.20 -9.28
C ALA A 179 9.85 -14.66 -9.40
N ILE A 180 9.58 -14.14 -10.60
CA ILE A 180 9.40 -12.71 -10.85
C ILE A 180 8.16 -12.17 -10.11
N HIS A 181 7.03 -12.89 -10.19
CA HIS A 181 5.76 -12.46 -9.61
C HIS A 181 5.64 -12.64 -8.10
N THR A 182 6.41 -13.55 -7.51
CA THR A 182 6.37 -13.83 -6.07
C THR A 182 7.45 -13.09 -5.29
N PHE A 183 8.68 -13.06 -5.81
CA PHE A 183 9.83 -12.46 -5.13
C PHE A 183 10.43 -11.28 -5.90
N GLY A 184 10.59 -11.40 -7.22
CA GLY A 184 11.31 -10.40 -8.04
C GLY A 184 10.74 -8.99 -7.89
N ILE A 185 9.45 -8.80 -8.19
CA ILE A 185 8.79 -7.49 -8.11
C ILE A 185 8.84 -6.92 -6.67
N ARG A 186 8.67 -7.79 -5.67
CA ARG A 186 8.71 -7.38 -4.25
C ARG A 186 10.11 -6.98 -3.79
N LEU A 187 11.17 -7.60 -4.31
CA LEU A 187 12.55 -7.21 -4.02
C LEU A 187 12.98 -5.93 -4.74
N ILE A 188 12.41 -5.64 -5.91
CA ILE A 188 12.64 -4.39 -6.63
C ILE A 188 11.96 -3.22 -5.91
N TYR A 189 10.76 -3.45 -5.33
CA TYR A 189 10.02 -2.48 -4.53
C TYR A 189 9.79 -2.99 -3.11
N PRO A 190 10.85 -3.05 -2.28
CA PRO A 190 10.76 -3.63 -0.93
C PRO A 190 9.76 -2.89 -0.04
N GLY A 191 9.49 -1.60 -0.31
CA GLY A 191 8.48 -0.85 0.43
C GLY A 191 7.04 -1.32 0.21
N THR A 192 6.75 -2.16 -0.78
CA THR A 192 5.44 -2.85 -0.93
C THR A 192 5.27 -4.06 -0.02
N ILE A 193 6.35 -4.53 0.62
CA ILE A 193 6.32 -5.72 1.45
C ILE A 193 5.65 -5.37 2.79
N GLY A 194 4.50 -6.00 3.07
CA GLY A 194 3.73 -5.72 4.28
C GLY A 194 4.51 -5.89 5.59
N ILE A 195 5.47 -6.82 5.66
CA ILE A 195 6.34 -6.99 6.84
C ILE A 195 7.24 -5.75 7.05
N LEU A 196 7.84 -5.23 5.98
CA LEU A 196 8.68 -4.03 6.06
C LEU A 196 7.85 -2.82 6.49
N GLN A 197 6.66 -2.67 5.90
CA GLN A 197 5.73 -1.60 6.29
C GLN A 197 5.31 -1.70 7.76
N MET A 198 5.06 -2.92 8.26
CA MET A 198 4.73 -3.14 9.67
C MET A 198 5.90 -2.74 10.59
N VAL A 199 7.14 -3.06 10.22
CA VAL A 199 8.34 -2.65 10.97
C VAL A 199 8.51 -1.13 10.97
N LEU A 200 8.24 -0.48 9.82
CA LEU A 200 8.39 0.96 9.66
C LEU A 200 7.19 1.76 10.16
N GLU A 201 6.05 1.12 10.47
CA GLU A 201 4.78 1.79 10.77
C GLU A 201 4.91 2.88 11.84
N GLN A 202 5.67 2.61 12.91
CA GLN A 202 5.90 3.58 13.99
C GLN A 202 6.72 4.79 13.50
N SER A 203 7.77 4.56 12.71
CA SER A 203 8.58 5.63 12.12
C SER A 203 7.77 6.45 11.11
N LEU A 204 6.91 5.81 10.31
CA LEU A 204 6.01 6.50 9.38
C LEU A 204 4.98 7.35 10.12
N LEU A 205 4.39 6.83 11.21
CA LEU A 205 3.45 7.59 12.04
C LEU A 205 4.12 8.80 12.68
N GLN A 206 5.34 8.65 13.19
CA GLN A 206 6.11 9.74 13.77
C GLN A 206 6.50 10.78 12.70
N GLY A 207 6.96 10.33 11.53
CA GLY A 207 7.27 11.19 10.39
C GLY A 207 6.07 12.00 9.93
N ARG A 208 4.90 11.35 9.77
CA ARG A 208 3.64 12.03 9.44
C ARG A 208 3.26 13.04 10.51
N SER A 209 3.35 12.66 11.79
CA SER A 209 3.06 13.57 12.91
C SER A 209 3.92 14.83 12.85
N ARG A 210 5.22 14.66 12.61
CA ARG A 210 6.16 15.77 12.45
C ARG A 210 5.75 16.69 11.29
N LEU A 211 5.32 16.12 10.15
CA LEU A 211 4.86 16.89 8.99
C LEU A 211 3.60 17.71 9.30
N VAL A 212 2.63 17.13 10.00
CA VAL A 212 1.37 17.80 10.37
C VAL A 212 1.60 18.86 11.45
N GLU A 213 2.31 18.53 12.52
CA GLU A 213 2.44 19.39 13.70
C GLU A 213 3.47 20.52 13.49
N LEU A 214 4.65 20.22 12.93
CA LEU A 214 5.72 21.23 12.80
C LEU A 214 5.64 22.04 11.50
N TYR A 215 5.16 21.42 10.41
CA TYR A 215 5.17 22.03 9.09
C TYR A 215 3.77 22.33 8.55
N HIS A 216 2.73 22.15 9.38
CA HIS A 216 1.33 22.37 8.99
C HIS A 216 0.94 21.63 7.70
N GLY A 217 1.45 20.41 7.55
CA GLY A 217 1.13 19.55 6.43
C GLY A 217 -0.34 19.12 6.43
N GLU A 218 -0.95 19.16 5.25
CA GLU A 218 -2.29 18.64 5.01
C GLU A 218 -2.20 17.33 4.23
N ARG A 219 -2.84 16.28 4.77
CA ARG A 219 -2.94 14.98 4.10
C ARG A 219 -4.06 14.99 3.06
N PHE A 220 -3.85 14.26 1.97
CA PHE A 220 -4.81 14.09 0.89
C PHE A 220 -4.81 12.62 0.42
N LYS A 221 -6.00 12.14 0.03
CA LYS A 221 -6.21 10.93 -0.76
C LYS A 221 -6.57 11.31 -2.19
N ILE A 222 -5.75 10.81 -3.10
CA ILE A 222 -5.88 11.04 -4.54
C ILE A 222 -6.26 9.72 -5.22
N GLU A 223 -7.39 9.65 -5.91
CA GLU A 223 -7.79 8.51 -6.73
C GLU A 223 -7.28 8.69 -8.17
N THR A 224 -6.44 7.74 -8.60
CA THR A 224 -5.89 7.69 -9.96
C THR A 224 -6.89 7.11 -10.95
N ALA A 225 -6.63 7.26 -12.25
CA ALA A 225 -7.47 6.67 -13.32
C ALA A 225 -7.62 5.15 -13.20
N ASP A 226 -6.60 4.46 -12.70
CA ASP A 226 -6.60 3.01 -12.43
C ASP A 226 -7.33 2.65 -11.11
N LYS A 227 -8.04 3.59 -10.48
CA LYS A 227 -8.70 3.44 -9.16
C LYS A 227 -7.74 3.15 -8.00
N ASN A 228 -6.44 3.39 -8.15
CA ASN A 228 -5.52 3.38 -7.02
C ASN A 228 -5.74 4.63 -6.17
N GLU A 229 -5.78 4.45 -4.85
CA GLU A 229 -5.84 5.52 -3.86
C GLU A 229 -4.42 5.82 -3.38
N ILE A 230 -3.97 7.05 -3.56
CA ILE A 230 -2.61 7.50 -3.26
C ILE A 230 -2.64 8.41 -2.05
N ASP A 231 -1.83 8.07 -1.06
CA ASP A 231 -1.59 8.88 0.14
C ASP A 231 -0.56 9.97 -0.15
N ALA A 232 -0.98 11.21 0.00
CA ALA A 232 -0.16 12.38 -0.28
C ALA A 232 -0.21 13.39 0.88
N MET A 233 0.87 14.15 1.02
CA MET A 233 1.03 15.20 2.01
C MET A 233 1.45 16.49 1.31
N TYR A 234 0.68 17.55 1.50
CA TYR A 234 0.94 18.85 0.91
C TYR A 234 1.22 19.89 2.00
N ILE A 235 2.26 20.68 1.77
CA ILE A 235 2.70 21.75 2.67
C ILE A 235 2.72 23.04 1.88
N ASN A 236 1.86 23.97 2.29
CA ASN A 236 1.74 25.27 1.66
C ASN A 236 2.65 26.30 2.35
N ARG A 237 3.60 26.85 1.60
CA ARG A 237 4.49 27.93 2.07
C ARG A 237 4.33 29.24 1.31
N ARG A 238 3.32 29.36 0.44
CA ARG A 238 3.03 30.60 -0.30
C ARG A 238 2.84 31.75 0.69
N GLY A 239 3.52 32.87 0.44
CA GLY A 239 3.46 34.06 1.29
C GLY A 239 4.24 33.97 2.63
N ASN A 240 4.70 32.79 3.03
CA ASN A 240 5.42 32.60 4.31
C ASN A 240 6.95 32.62 4.14
N THR A 241 7.44 32.32 2.94
CA THR A 241 8.87 32.16 2.64
C THR A 241 9.17 32.68 1.24
N THR A 242 10.43 33.05 0.98
CA THR A 242 10.87 33.55 -0.33
C THR A 242 10.64 32.54 -1.46
N ASN A 243 10.85 31.26 -1.19
CA ASN A 243 10.73 30.16 -2.15
C ASN A 243 9.34 29.51 -2.17
N GLY A 244 8.41 29.96 -1.32
CA GLY A 244 7.13 29.29 -1.09
C GLY A 244 6.18 29.30 -2.28
N ASN A 245 6.41 30.15 -3.28
CA ASN A 245 5.64 30.18 -4.52
C ASN A 245 6.00 29.05 -5.49
N THR A 246 7.13 28.37 -5.26
CA THR A 246 7.54 27.20 -6.05
C THR A 246 7.12 25.92 -5.32
N LEU A 247 6.40 25.05 -6.04
CA LEU A 247 6.03 23.72 -5.57
C LEU A 247 7.11 22.71 -5.96
N VAL A 248 7.66 22.01 -4.97
CA VAL A 248 8.55 20.87 -5.17
C VAL A 248 7.77 19.57 -4.94
N VAL A 249 7.67 18.75 -5.97
CA VAL A 249 7.06 17.41 -5.87
C VAL A 249 8.15 16.41 -5.52
N CYS A 250 8.02 15.77 -4.37
CA CYS A 250 8.98 14.79 -3.86
C CYS A 250 8.51 13.38 -4.23
N CYS A 251 9.26 12.75 -5.13
CA CYS A 251 9.08 11.35 -5.49
C CYS A 251 10.13 10.51 -4.78
N GLU A 252 9.69 9.63 -3.89
CA GLU A 252 10.59 8.77 -3.14
C GLU A 252 11.19 7.64 -4.00
N GLY A 253 12.29 7.06 -3.53
CA GLY A 253 12.86 5.86 -4.13
C GLY A 253 11.94 4.63 -3.98
N ASN A 254 12.35 3.51 -4.58
CA ASN A 254 11.66 2.21 -4.52
C ASN A 254 11.56 1.57 -3.11
N ALA A 255 12.17 2.18 -2.11
CA ALA A 255 12.08 1.78 -0.70
C ALA A 255 11.74 2.95 0.23
N GLY A 256 11.49 4.14 -0.34
CA GLY A 256 11.25 5.36 0.41
C GLY A 256 9.76 5.61 0.64
N PHE A 257 9.47 6.34 1.71
CA PHE A 257 8.14 6.79 2.10
C PHE A 257 8.19 8.29 2.33
N TYR A 258 7.16 9.02 1.91
CA TYR A 258 7.21 10.48 1.99
C TYR A 258 7.32 10.96 3.45
N GLU A 259 6.81 10.18 4.40
CA GLU A 259 6.80 10.51 5.83
C GLU A 259 8.21 10.65 6.42
N ILE A 260 9.18 9.89 5.89
CA ILE A 260 10.55 9.80 6.42
C ILE A 260 11.62 10.03 5.34
N GLY A 261 11.21 10.49 4.16
CA GLY A 261 12.06 10.58 2.98
C GLY A 261 12.59 11.99 2.69
N ILE A 262 12.71 12.31 1.42
CA ILE A 262 13.38 13.54 0.95
C ILE A 262 12.58 14.81 1.24
N VAL A 263 11.28 14.68 1.54
CA VAL A 263 10.31 15.77 1.73
C VAL A 263 10.81 16.87 2.67
N ILE A 264 11.55 16.53 3.74
CA ILE A 264 12.10 17.49 4.71
C ILE A 264 13.08 18.49 4.09
N THR A 265 13.89 18.07 3.10
CA THR A 265 14.93 18.92 2.51
C THR A 265 14.36 20.16 1.80
N PRO A 266 13.40 20.04 0.86
CA PRO A 266 12.78 21.21 0.23
C PRO A 266 11.89 22.00 1.20
N ILE A 267 11.30 21.36 2.22
CA ILE A 267 10.60 22.06 3.30
C ILE A 267 11.56 23.01 4.00
N GLU A 268 12.72 22.53 4.46
CA GLU A 268 13.72 23.35 5.15
C GLU A 268 14.31 24.45 4.25
N ALA A 269 14.44 24.19 2.94
CA ALA A 269 14.84 25.19 1.95
C ALA A 269 13.74 26.23 1.60
N GLY A 270 12.57 26.17 2.25
CA GLY A 270 11.53 27.18 2.12
C GLY A 270 10.55 26.98 0.97
N PHE A 271 10.50 25.81 0.34
CA PHE A 271 9.57 25.55 -0.77
C PHE A 271 8.18 25.12 -0.27
N SER A 272 7.15 25.33 -1.09
CA SER A 272 5.93 24.52 -0.95
C SER A 272 6.24 23.10 -1.42
N VAL A 273 5.72 22.08 -0.75
CA VAL A 273 6.12 20.69 -1.00
C VAL A 273 4.91 19.78 -1.13
N LEU A 274 4.97 18.84 -2.08
CA LEU A 274 4.03 17.72 -2.21
C LEU A 274 4.82 16.41 -2.14
N GLY A 275 4.64 15.64 -1.08
CA GLY A 275 5.14 14.27 -0.94
C GLY A 275 4.02 13.26 -1.16
N TRP A 276 4.36 12.06 -1.66
CA TRP A 276 3.37 11.01 -1.90
C TRP A 276 3.99 9.61 -1.78
N ASN A 277 3.15 8.63 -1.44
CA ASN A 277 3.56 7.22 -1.35
C ASN A 277 3.21 6.48 -2.64
N HIS A 278 4.16 5.70 -3.16
CA HIS A 278 3.96 4.84 -4.34
C HIS A 278 2.76 3.89 -4.16
N PRO A 279 2.11 3.43 -5.24
CA PRO A 279 1.06 2.41 -5.13
C PRO A 279 1.53 1.20 -4.32
N GLY A 280 0.77 0.83 -3.31
CA GLY A 280 1.11 -0.27 -2.40
C GLY A 280 2.08 0.09 -1.26
N PHE A 281 2.50 1.34 -1.10
CA PHE A 281 3.34 1.80 0.02
C PHE A 281 2.49 2.53 1.07
N GLY A 282 2.72 2.23 2.34
CA GLY A 282 2.08 2.94 3.44
C GLY A 282 0.56 2.86 3.34
N GLY A 283 -0.12 4.01 3.29
CA GLY A 283 -1.56 4.06 3.04
C GLY A 283 -1.98 3.75 1.61
N SER A 284 -1.11 3.96 0.61
CA SER A 284 -1.47 3.88 -0.81
C SER A 284 -1.85 2.46 -1.23
N THR A 285 -2.93 2.35 -2.01
CA THR A 285 -3.44 1.06 -2.49
C THR A 285 -2.78 0.64 -3.80
N ILE A 286 -2.91 -0.66 -4.10
CA ILE A 286 -2.50 -1.23 -5.38
C ILE A 286 -3.64 -2.10 -5.94
N TYR A 287 -4.52 -1.46 -6.71
CA TYR A 287 -5.55 -2.06 -7.55
C TYR A 287 -5.06 -2.16 -8.99
N THR A 288 -3.95 -2.87 -9.22
CA THR A 288 -3.49 -3.14 -10.59
C THR A 288 -3.51 -4.64 -10.88
N ASN A 289 -4.00 -5.01 -12.07
CA ASN A 289 -3.72 -6.30 -12.68
C ASN A 289 -2.21 -6.51 -12.65
N ILE A 290 -1.78 -7.45 -11.81
CA ILE A 290 -0.37 -7.82 -11.55
C ILE A 290 0.38 -8.16 -12.85
N ASP A 291 -0.35 -8.45 -13.93
CA ASP A 291 0.16 -8.73 -15.28
C ASP A 291 0.96 -7.57 -15.91
N ARG A 292 0.74 -6.31 -15.50
CA ARG A 292 1.42 -5.15 -16.14
C ARG A 292 2.88 -4.96 -15.76
N TYR A 293 3.28 -5.30 -14.54
CA TYR A 293 4.68 -5.15 -14.13
C TYR A 293 5.55 -6.25 -14.74
N SER A 294 5.04 -7.47 -14.87
CA SER A 294 5.75 -8.57 -15.51
C SER A 294 6.01 -8.38 -16.99
N ASP A 295 5.09 -7.73 -17.71
CA ASP A 295 5.25 -7.48 -19.14
C ASP A 295 6.42 -6.52 -19.44
N ILE A 296 6.77 -5.63 -18.51
CA ILE A 296 7.94 -4.74 -18.64
C ILE A 296 9.24 -5.52 -18.45
N PHE A 297 9.26 -6.51 -17.55
CA PHE A 297 10.48 -7.26 -17.21
C PHE A 297 10.77 -8.41 -18.18
N ILE A 298 9.74 -9.15 -18.63
CA ILE A 298 9.92 -10.22 -19.63
C ILE A 298 10.47 -9.64 -20.94
N ASN A 299 10.14 -8.39 -21.29
CA ASN A 299 10.61 -7.74 -22.52
C ASN A 299 11.99 -7.06 -22.38
N ASN A 300 12.52 -6.86 -21.17
CA ASN A 300 13.79 -6.15 -20.96
C ASN A 300 15.04 -7.05 -21.04
N ASP A 301 14.92 -8.36 -20.75
CA ASP A 301 16.03 -9.31 -20.90
C ASP A 301 16.47 -9.49 -22.37
N ASP A 302 15.53 -9.38 -23.32
CA ASP A 302 15.84 -9.44 -24.75
C ASP A 302 16.60 -8.19 -25.23
N ASN A 303 16.35 -7.02 -24.60
CA ASN A 303 17.03 -5.77 -24.92
C ASN A 303 18.48 -5.74 -24.41
N LEU A 304 18.74 -6.32 -23.24
CA LEU A 304 20.10 -6.42 -22.68
C LEU A 304 20.99 -7.30 -23.58
N ASN A 305 20.44 -8.41 -24.09
CA ASN A 305 21.13 -9.26 -25.07
C ASN A 305 21.33 -8.57 -26.42
N HIS A 306 20.37 -7.77 -26.90
CA HIS A 306 20.49 -7.03 -28.16
C HIS A 306 21.51 -5.88 -28.07
N GLN A 307 21.57 -5.14 -26.95
CA GLN A 307 22.60 -4.11 -26.72
C GLN A 307 23.99 -4.72 -26.60
N THR A 308 24.11 -5.87 -25.92
CA THR A 308 25.39 -6.59 -25.78
C THR A 308 25.88 -7.10 -27.15
N LYS A 309 24.98 -7.66 -27.97
CA LYS A 309 25.29 -8.07 -29.36
C LYS A 309 25.67 -6.88 -30.25
N MET A 310 25.02 -5.73 -30.10
CA MET A 310 25.35 -4.49 -30.85
C MET A 310 26.70 -3.89 -30.45
N LEU A 311 27.04 -3.91 -29.16
CA LEU A 311 28.35 -3.51 -28.65
C LEU A 311 29.46 -4.45 -29.15
N GLN A 312 29.20 -5.76 -29.17
CA GLN A 312 30.13 -6.76 -29.66
C GLN A 312 30.30 -6.70 -31.19
N ALA A 313 29.23 -6.40 -31.94
CA ALA A 313 29.29 -6.14 -33.38
C ALA A 313 30.02 -4.83 -33.73
N LYS A 314 29.86 -3.77 -32.92
CA LYS A 314 30.65 -2.52 -33.05
C LYS A 314 32.13 -2.76 -32.76
N LYS A 315 32.46 -3.54 -31.71
CA LYS A 315 33.84 -3.93 -31.37
C LYS A 315 34.49 -4.73 -32.51
N ASN A 316 33.78 -5.69 -33.09
CA ASN A 316 34.29 -6.49 -34.21
C ASN A 316 34.44 -5.69 -35.52
N ARG A 317 33.62 -4.65 -35.74
CA ARG A 317 33.79 -3.72 -36.88
C ARG A 317 34.96 -2.76 -36.71
N GLN A 318 35.30 -2.34 -35.48
CA GLN A 318 36.48 -1.52 -35.24
C GLN A 318 37.79 -2.32 -35.39
N VAL A 319 37.82 -3.60 -35.00
CA VAL A 319 39.00 -4.46 -35.17
C VAL A 319 39.31 -4.73 -36.66
N LYS A 320 38.29 -4.76 -37.54
CA LYS A 320 38.48 -4.92 -39.00
C LYS A 320 38.90 -3.63 -39.73
N LYS A 321 38.98 -2.48 -39.05
CA LYS A 321 39.31 -1.17 -39.65
C LYS A 321 40.68 -0.61 -39.23
N LEU A 322 41.54 -1.39 -38.56
CA LEU A 322 42.95 -0.99 -38.43
C LEU A 322 43.71 -1.37 -39.72
N PRO A 323 44.30 -0.40 -40.44
CA PRO A 323 45.20 -0.71 -41.54
C PRO A 323 46.47 -1.39 -41.01
N GLN A 324 46.88 -2.48 -41.66
CA GLN A 324 48.21 -3.04 -41.50
C GLN A 324 49.24 -1.98 -41.91
N ILE A 325 49.89 -1.37 -40.93
CA ILE A 325 51.13 -0.63 -41.15
C ILE A 325 52.21 -1.69 -41.33
N VAL A 326 52.54 -1.98 -42.59
CA VAL A 326 53.68 -2.82 -42.97
C VAL A 326 54.94 -1.98 -42.78
N SER A 327 55.85 -2.51 -41.95
CA SER A 327 57.20 -2.02 -41.76
C SER A 327 58.04 -2.21 -43.03
N HIS A 328 58.67 -1.13 -43.52
CA HIS A 328 59.95 -1.17 -44.21
C HIS A 328 60.75 0.07 -43.88
#